data_AF-A0A3D9N4A8-F1
#
_entry.id   AF-A0A3D9N4A8-F1
#
_cell.length_a   1.000
_cell.length_b   1.000
_cell.length_c   1.000
_cell.angle_alpha   90.00
_cell.angle_beta   90.00
_cell.angle_gamma   90.00
#
_symmetry.space_group_name_H-M   'P 1'
#
loop_
_entity.id
_entity.type
_entity.pdbx_description
1 polymer ?
#
loop_
_entity_poly.entity_id
_entity_poly.type
_entity_poly.pdbx_seq_one_letter_code
_entity_poly.pdbx_strand_id
1 'polypeptide(L)'
;MKYILTCVSLVFVLFLNAQEITKEGKIYEVKNEKIFLEGKDVTATLSLEEKAVIFKEAAVITEKLKADAVVKLEAAKAKEVEAKAKLEAEKAKAESVKSEKAAAKLKKEEEKAVKEKEKAAKNLEKEKADAEKAQKKTEKAEKKAEKALEKQAKLESNLKKAEDKLNKSQQKYEKLKRKGKLSPVDDSKWLDKLSKLTEKVEKAKRKI
;
A
#
# COMPACT_ATOMS: atom_id res chain seq x y z
N MET A 1 -13.51 -22.72 34.39
CA MET A 1 -13.31 -24.13 34.00
C MET A 1 -12.30 -24.88 34.88
N LYS A 2 -11.12 -24.31 35.21
CA LYS A 2 -10.06 -25.04 35.94
C LYS A 2 -10.41 -25.48 37.38
N TYR A 3 -11.31 -24.76 38.04
CA TYR A 3 -11.80 -25.08 39.41
C TYR A 3 -13.00 -26.04 39.44
N ILE A 4 -13.74 -26.15 38.34
CA ILE A 4 -14.93 -27.03 38.28
C ILE A 4 -14.48 -28.49 38.12
N LEU A 5 -13.46 -28.74 37.30
CA LEU A 5 -12.90 -30.08 37.12
C LEU A 5 -12.24 -30.61 38.42
N THR A 6 -11.62 -29.73 39.21
CA THR A 6 -11.01 -30.08 40.51
C THR A 6 -12.06 -30.34 41.59
N CYS A 7 -13.14 -29.55 41.66
CA CYS A 7 -14.26 -29.83 42.57
C CYS A 7 -14.99 -31.14 42.23
N VAL A 8 -15.21 -31.44 40.95
CA VAL A 8 -15.84 -32.70 40.52
C VAL A 8 -14.96 -33.92 40.87
N SER A 9 -13.63 -33.79 40.71
CA SER A 9 -12.69 -34.82 41.14
C SER A 9 -12.66 -35.01 42.66
N LEU A 10 -12.82 -33.95 43.46
CA LEU A 10 -12.81 -34.03 44.92
C LEU A 10 -14.09 -34.71 45.46
N VAL A 11 -15.24 -34.43 44.85
CA VAL A 11 -16.53 -35.03 45.25
C VAL A 11 -16.60 -36.51 44.88
N PHE A 12 -16.03 -36.92 43.74
CA PHE A 12 -16.04 -38.34 43.32
C PHE A 12 -15.24 -39.25 44.26
N VAL A 13 -14.21 -38.75 44.94
CA VAL A 13 -13.39 -39.51 45.90
C VAL A 13 -14.15 -39.82 47.20
N LEU A 14 -15.14 -39.00 47.58
CA LEU A 14 -15.90 -39.18 48.82
C LEU A 14 -16.96 -40.28 48.75
N PHE A 15 -17.47 -40.59 47.55
CA PHE A 15 -18.51 -41.63 47.36
C PHE A 15 -17.95 -43.06 47.21
N LEU A 16 -16.64 -43.24 47.10
CA LEU A 16 -16.02 -44.54 46.78
C LEU A 16 -15.64 -45.40 47.99
N ASN A 17 -15.87 -44.92 49.22
CA ASN A 17 -15.30 -45.55 50.42
C ASN A 17 -16.30 -46.32 51.30
N ALA A 18 -17.57 -46.42 50.90
CA ALA A 18 -18.59 -47.18 51.61
C ALA A 18 -19.39 -48.04 50.64
N GLN A 19 -19.40 -49.36 50.85
CA GLN A 19 -20.08 -50.30 49.98
C GLN A 19 -21.21 -50.98 50.74
N GLU A 20 -22.44 -50.68 50.34
CA GLU A 20 -23.65 -51.28 50.87
C GLU A 20 -23.95 -52.58 50.12
N ILE A 21 -24.21 -53.65 50.87
CA ILE A 21 -24.46 -55.00 50.36
C ILE A 21 -25.71 -55.54 51.02
N THR A 22 -26.69 -55.92 50.20
CA THR A 22 -27.96 -56.46 50.69
C THR A 22 -27.92 -57.98 50.64
N LYS A 23 -27.93 -58.64 51.80
CA LYS A 23 -28.00 -60.10 51.92
C LYS A 23 -29.14 -60.47 52.87
N GLU A 24 -30.04 -61.35 52.43
CA GLU A 24 -31.18 -61.86 53.24
C GLU A 24 -32.06 -60.75 53.85
N GLY A 25 -32.26 -59.65 53.13
CA GLY A 25 -33.07 -58.51 53.58
C GLY A 25 -32.40 -57.58 54.60
N LYS A 26 -31.13 -57.83 54.96
CA LYS A 26 -30.31 -56.94 55.80
C LYS A 26 -29.27 -56.21 54.96
N ILE A 27 -29.06 -54.94 55.29
CA ILE A 27 -28.10 -54.05 54.61
C ILE A 27 -26.82 -54.01 55.44
N TYR A 28 -25.75 -54.56 54.88
CA TYR A 28 -24.43 -54.54 55.49
C TYR A 28 -23.56 -53.48 54.82
N GLU A 29 -22.83 -52.70 55.61
CA GLU A 29 -21.88 -51.71 55.12
C GLU A 29 -20.46 -52.23 55.31
N VAL A 30 -19.72 -52.40 54.20
CA VAL A 30 -18.34 -52.87 54.22
C VAL A 30 -17.41 -51.67 54.12
N LYS A 31 -16.59 -51.47 55.16
CA LYS A 31 -15.60 -50.38 55.26
C LYS A 31 -14.31 -50.94 55.86
N ASN A 32 -13.17 -50.75 55.18
CA ASN A 32 -11.84 -51.12 55.67
C ASN A 32 -11.81 -52.54 56.30
N GLU A 33 -12.27 -53.55 55.55
CA GLU A 33 -12.27 -54.96 55.95
C GLU A 33 -13.16 -55.30 57.16
N LYS A 34 -14.05 -54.38 57.57
CA LYS A 34 -15.05 -54.58 58.61
C LYS A 34 -16.45 -54.55 58.02
N ILE A 35 -17.35 -55.35 58.62
CA ILE A 35 -18.74 -55.47 58.24
C ILE A 35 -19.58 -54.82 59.34
N PHE A 36 -20.32 -53.78 58.97
CA PHE A 36 -21.22 -53.06 59.87
C PHE A 36 -22.67 -53.39 59.51
N LEU A 37 -23.50 -53.57 60.52
CA LEU A 37 -24.97 -53.67 60.39
C LEU A 37 -25.56 -52.54 61.24
N GLU A 38 -26.30 -51.63 60.62
CA GLU A 38 -26.89 -50.46 61.30
C GLU A 38 -25.87 -49.63 62.11
N GLY A 39 -24.63 -49.54 61.62
CA GLY A 39 -23.54 -48.81 62.28
C GLY A 39 -22.82 -49.56 63.41
N LYS A 40 -23.20 -50.81 63.71
CA LYS A 40 -22.52 -51.66 64.70
C LYS A 40 -21.59 -52.68 64.03
N ASP A 41 -20.37 -52.82 64.54
CA ASP A 41 -19.39 -53.78 64.03
C ASP A 41 -19.84 -55.21 64.39
N VAL A 42 -20.22 -55.97 63.37
CA VAL A 42 -20.67 -57.37 63.48
C VAL A 42 -19.63 -58.34 62.92
N THR A 43 -18.42 -57.86 62.65
CA THR A 43 -17.34 -58.62 62.04
C THR A 43 -16.91 -59.81 62.89
N ALA A 44 -17.03 -59.76 64.22
CA ALA A 44 -16.69 -60.89 65.08
C ALA A 44 -17.83 -61.91 65.23
N THR A 45 -19.09 -61.48 65.08
CA THR A 45 -20.28 -62.28 65.35
C THR A 45 -20.80 -63.05 64.14
N LEU A 46 -20.42 -62.66 62.92
CA LEU A 46 -20.75 -63.43 61.71
C LEU A 46 -19.93 -64.72 61.62
N SER A 47 -20.48 -65.75 61.00
CA SER A 47 -19.74 -66.96 60.65
C SER A 47 -18.69 -66.68 59.57
N LEU A 48 -17.66 -67.53 59.48
CA LEU A 48 -16.61 -67.37 58.48
C LEU A 48 -17.15 -67.45 57.04
N GLU A 49 -18.17 -68.27 56.80
CA GLU A 49 -18.79 -68.42 55.49
C GLU A 49 -19.56 -67.15 55.07
N GLU A 50 -20.29 -66.51 55.99
CA GLU A 50 -21.04 -65.30 55.71
C GLU A 50 -20.14 -64.10 55.40
N LYS A 51 -19.04 -63.94 56.13
CA LYS A 51 -18.05 -62.88 55.85
C LYS A 51 -17.43 -63.05 54.47
N ALA A 52 -17.07 -64.29 54.12
CA ALA A 52 -16.46 -64.57 52.82
C ALA A 52 -17.39 -64.24 51.65
N VAL A 53 -18.70 -64.46 51.81
CA VAL A 53 -19.70 -64.09 50.80
C VAL A 53 -19.83 -62.57 50.69
N ILE A 54 -19.98 -61.87 51.82
CA ILE A 54 -20.13 -60.41 51.85
C ILE A 54 -18.89 -59.72 51.24
N PHE A 55 -17.68 -60.18 51.57
CA PHE A 55 -16.45 -59.63 50.97
C PHE A 55 -16.32 -59.95 49.46
N LYS A 56 -16.78 -61.11 49.00
CA LYS A 56 -16.80 -61.43 47.57
C LYS A 56 -17.78 -60.56 46.80
N GLU A 57 -18.97 -60.33 47.33
CA GLU A 57 -19.95 -59.42 46.73
C GLU A 57 -19.45 -57.97 46.72
N ALA A 58 -18.79 -57.53 47.79
CA ALA A 58 -18.10 -56.24 47.86
C ALA A 58 -17.06 -56.11 46.73
N ALA A 59 -16.21 -57.14 46.56
CA ALA A 59 -15.18 -57.15 45.53
C ALA A 59 -15.78 -57.08 44.11
N VAL A 60 -16.87 -57.80 43.84
CA VAL A 60 -17.55 -57.78 42.52
C VAL A 60 -18.18 -56.42 42.22
N ILE A 61 -18.83 -55.79 43.21
CA ILE A 61 -19.40 -54.45 43.03
C ILE A 61 -18.27 -53.42 42.79
N THR A 62 -17.14 -53.57 43.48
CA THR A 62 -15.96 -52.71 43.29
C THR A 62 -15.36 -52.85 41.89
N GLU A 63 -15.23 -54.08 41.39
CA GLU A 63 -14.78 -54.36 40.01
C GLU A 63 -15.72 -53.74 38.97
N LYS A 64 -17.04 -53.89 39.15
CA LYS A 64 -18.05 -53.30 38.25
C LYS A 64 -18.02 -51.78 38.27
N LEU A 65 -17.88 -51.15 39.45
CA LEU A 65 -17.79 -49.70 39.57
C LEU A 65 -16.50 -49.15 38.94
N LYS A 66 -15.37 -49.86 39.08
CA LYS A 66 -14.11 -49.49 38.40
C LYS A 66 -14.25 -49.59 36.88
N ALA A 67 -14.87 -50.65 36.37
CA ALA A 67 -15.10 -50.82 34.93
C ALA A 67 -16.00 -49.70 34.37
N ASP A 68 -17.11 -49.38 35.04
CA ASP A 68 -18.04 -48.32 34.62
C ASP A 68 -17.41 -46.93 34.69
N ALA A 69 -16.57 -46.67 35.70
CA ALA A 69 -15.79 -45.44 35.83
C ALA A 69 -14.74 -45.30 34.70
N VAL A 70 -14.06 -46.38 34.33
CA VAL A 70 -13.10 -46.37 33.20
C VAL A 70 -13.83 -46.08 31.89
N VAL A 71 -14.97 -46.73 31.62
CA VAL A 71 -15.78 -46.50 30.42
C VAL A 71 -16.29 -45.06 30.34
N LYS A 72 -16.77 -44.50 31.46
CA LYS A 72 -17.20 -43.08 31.52
C LYS A 72 -16.04 -42.11 31.31
N LEU A 73 -14.85 -42.43 31.81
CA LEU A 73 -13.66 -41.60 31.66
C LEU A 73 -13.11 -41.63 30.22
N GLU A 74 -13.16 -42.78 29.55
CA GLU A 74 -12.82 -42.91 28.13
C GLU A 74 -13.85 -42.22 27.23
N ALA A 75 -15.14 -42.33 27.52
CA ALA A 75 -16.19 -41.63 26.79
C ALA A 75 -16.10 -40.09 26.94
N ALA A 76 -15.73 -39.59 28.13
CA ALA A 76 -15.49 -38.17 28.36
C ALA A 76 -14.26 -37.66 27.60
N LYS A 77 -13.17 -38.44 27.56
CA LYS A 77 -11.97 -38.11 26.78
C LYS A 77 -12.25 -38.09 25.28
N ALA A 78 -13.02 -39.05 24.76
CA ALA A 78 -13.40 -39.08 23.34
C ALA A 78 -14.20 -37.83 22.93
N LYS A 79 -15.16 -37.39 23.76
CA LYS A 79 -15.94 -36.17 23.51
C LYS A 79 -15.09 -34.89 23.56
N GLU A 80 -14.08 -34.84 24.44
CA GLU A 80 -13.17 -33.67 24.51
C GLU A 80 -12.27 -33.58 23.28
N VAL A 81 -11.79 -34.71 22.76
CA VAL A 81 -10.97 -34.77 21.53
C VAL A 81 -11.79 -34.33 20.31
N GLU A 82 -13.05 -34.80 20.19
CA GLU A 82 -13.93 -34.41 19.10
C GLU A 82 -14.28 -32.90 19.14
N ALA A 83 -14.51 -32.34 20.34
CA ALA A 83 -14.77 -30.92 20.51
C ALA A 83 -13.55 -30.05 20.14
N LYS A 84 -12.33 -30.48 20.49
CA LYS A 84 -11.10 -29.79 20.09
C LYS A 84 -10.88 -29.82 18.58
N ALA A 85 -11.09 -30.97 17.94
CA ALA A 85 -10.95 -31.11 16.50
C ALA A 85 -11.93 -30.21 15.71
N LYS A 86 -13.19 -30.09 16.17
CA LYS A 86 -14.18 -29.19 15.56
C LYS A 86 -13.80 -27.70 15.71
N LEU A 87 -13.25 -27.31 16.85
CA LEU A 87 -12.84 -25.93 17.12
C LEU A 87 -11.59 -25.52 16.31
N GLU A 88 -10.66 -26.44 16.06
CA GLU A 88 -9.51 -26.19 15.17
C GLU A 88 -9.92 -26.10 13.70
N ALA A 89 -10.85 -26.96 13.24
CA ALA A 89 -11.35 -26.91 11.87
C ALA A 89 -12.11 -25.60 11.55
N GLU A 90 -12.86 -25.05 12.51
CA GLU A 90 -13.56 -23.77 12.34
C GLU A 90 -12.59 -22.58 12.31
N LYS A 91 -11.54 -22.61 13.15
CA LYS A 91 -10.48 -21.58 13.14
C LYS A 91 -9.71 -21.58 11.83
N ALA A 92 -9.36 -22.76 11.29
CA ALA A 92 -8.67 -22.88 10.01
C ALA A 92 -9.51 -22.30 8.84
N LYS A 93 -10.84 -22.51 8.85
CA LYS A 93 -11.75 -21.94 7.86
C LYS A 93 -11.93 -20.42 8.02
N ALA A 94 -11.94 -19.91 9.25
CA ALA A 94 -12.01 -18.48 9.51
C ALA A 94 -10.74 -17.74 9.06
N GLU A 95 -9.58 -18.40 9.14
CA GLU A 95 -8.29 -17.87 8.71
C GLU A 95 -8.16 -17.82 7.19
N SER A 96 -8.61 -18.86 6.47
CA SER A 96 -8.61 -18.87 5.00
C SER A 96 -9.54 -17.82 4.38
N VAL A 97 -10.72 -17.60 4.97
CA VAL A 97 -11.66 -16.56 4.49
C VAL A 97 -11.12 -15.14 4.75
N LYS A 98 -10.34 -14.94 5.82
CA LYS A 98 -9.68 -13.66 6.08
C LYS A 98 -8.53 -13.39 5.09
N SER A 99 -7.74 -14.40 4.74
CA SER A 99 -6.63 -14.24 3.80
C SER A 99 -7.12 -13.98 2.36
N GLU A 100 -8.19 -14.63 1.92
CA GLU A 100 -8.81 -14.34 0.60
C GLU A 100 -9.40 -12.92 0.53
N LYS A 101 -10.07 -12.45 1.59
CA LYS A 101 -10.59 -11.07 1.64
C LYS A 101 -9.47 -10.03 1.64
N ALA A 102 -8.34 -10.31 2.29
CA ALA A 102 -7.17 -9.43 2.26
C ALA A 102 -6.54 -9.38 0.86
N ALA A 103 -6.38 -10.53 0.19
CA ALA A 103 -5.85 -10.61 -1.17
C ALA A 103 -6.76 -9.91 -2.19
N ALA A 104 -8.08 -10.05 -2.07
CA ALA A 104 -9.04 -9.37 -2.95
C ALA A 104 -9.04 -7.84 -2.77
N LYS A 105 -8.82 -7.35 -1.55
CA LYS A 105 -8.73 -5.91 -1.26
C LYS A 105 -7.47 -5.29 -1.87
N LEU A 106 -6.33 -5.98 -1.74
CA LEU A 106 -5.05 -5.56 -2.33
C LEU A 106 -5.13 -5.48 -3.87
N LYS A 107 -5.68 -6.51 -4.53
CA LYS A 107 -5.85 -6.50 -5.99
C LYS A 107 -6.74 -5.35 -6.49
N LYS A 108 -7.80 -5.01 -5.75
CA LYS A 108 -8.71 -3.89 -6.10
C LYS A 108 -8.05 -2.53 -5.90
N GLU A 109 -7.14 -2.42 -4.94
CA GLU A 109 -6.38 -1.19 -4.66
C GLU A 109 -5.27 -0.98 -5.70
N GLU A 110 -4.57 -2.05 -6.09
CA GLU A 110 -3.60 -2.03 -7.19
C GLU A 110 -4.25 -1.66 -8.53
N GLU A 111 -5.42 -2.24 -8.88
CA GLU A 111 -6.11 -1.90 -10.13
C GLU A 111 -6.54 -0.42 -10.18
N LYS A 112 -6.97 0.14 -9.05
CA LYS A 112 -7.29 1.57 -8.95
C LYS A 112 -6.04 2.44 -9.11
N ALA A 113 -4.94 2.07 -8.45
CA ALA A 113 -3.68 2.79 -8.57
C ALA A 113 -3.12 2.75 -10.00
N VAL A 114 -3.26 1.62 -10.72
CA VAL A 114 -2.87 1.50 -12.12
C VAL A 114 -3.74 2.40 -13.01
N LYS A 115 -5.07 2.41 -12.83
CA LYS A 115 -5.98 3.28 -13.61
C LYS A 115 -5.73 4.78 -13.36
N GLU A 116 -5.41 5.18 -12.13
CA GLU A 116 -5.04 6.57 -11.84
C GLU A 116 -3.71 6.95 -12.46
N LYS A 117 -2.69 6.08 -12.38
CA LYS A 117 -1.39 6.30 -13.03
C LYS A 117 -1.51 6.41 -14.54
N GLU A 118 -2.34 5.58 -15.19
CA GLU A 118 -2.58 5.65 -16.63
C GLU A 118 -3.26 6.96 -17.05
N LYS A 119 -4.28 7.41 -16.29
CA LYS A 119 -4.92 8.71 -16.53
C LYS A 119 -3.95 9.87 -16.32
N ALA A 120 -3.14 9.82 -15.27
CA ALA A 120 -2.12 10.83 -15.01
C ALA A 120 -1.06 10.88 -16.13
N ALA A 121 -0.59 9.72 -16.61
CA ALA A 121 0.35 9.63 -17.72
C ALA A 121 -0.25 10.22 -19.02
N LYS A 122 -1.50 9.90 -19.35
CA LYS A 122 -2.19 10.43 -20.54
C LYS A 122 -2.39 11.95 -20.48
N ASN A 123 -2.67 12.50 -19.30
CA ASN A 123 -2.79 13.96 -19.13
C ASN A 123 -1.43 14.65 -19.26
N LEU A 124 -0.38 14.09 -18.63
CA LEU A 124 0.99 14.60 -18.76
C LEU A 124 1.49 14.56 -20.21
N GLU A 125 1.16 13.52 -20.97
CA GLU A 125 1.56 13.43 -22.38
C GLU A 125 0.90 14.52 -23.24
N LYS A 126 -0.40 14.79 -23.03
CA LYS A 126 -1.11 15.88 -23.71
C LYS A 126 -0.51 17.25 -23.36
N GLU A 127 -0.29 17.51 -22.07
CA GLU A 127 0.28 18.77 -21.61
C GLU A 127 1.68 19.01 -22.17
N LYS A 128 2.52 17.98 -22.23
CA LYS A 128 3.83 18.05 -22.89
C LYS A 128 3.72 18.33 -24.39
N ALA A 129 2.78 17.70 -25.10
CA ALA A 129 2.57 17.94 -26.52
C ALA A 129 2.11 19.38 -26.81
N ASP A 130 1.27 19.96 -25.97
CA ASP A 130 0.82 21.35 -26.11
C ASP A 130 1.92 22.35 -25.72
N ALA A 131 2.69 22.06 -24.67
CA ALA A 131 3.88 22.83 -24.30
C ALA A 131 4.94 22.83 -25.42
N GLU A 132 5.20 21.69 -26.06
CA GLU A 132 6.14 21.59 -27.17
C GLU A 132 5.66 22.40 -28.39
N LYS A 133 4.36 22.36 -28.71
CA LYS A 133 3.78 23.18 -29.79
C LYS A 133 3.87 24.67 -29.47
N ALA A 134 3.65 25.07 -28.23
CA ALA A 134 3.80 26.46 -27.79
C ALA A 134 5.25 26.92 -27.93
N GLN A 135 6.22 26.13 -27.45
CA GLN A 135 7.65 26.42 -27.59
C GLN A 135 8.09 26.50 -29.06
N LYS A 136 7.62 25.60 -29.93
CA LYS A 136 7.92 25.66 -31.37
C LYS A 136 7.34 26.92 -32.04
N LYS A 137 6.21 27.44 -31.56
CA LYS A 137 5.64 28.69 -32.09
C LYS A 137 6.43 29.91 -31.62
N THR A 138 6.82 29.95 -30.35
CA THR A 138 7.64 31.05 -29.80
C THR A 138 9.02 31.07 -30.45
N GLU A 139 9.69 29.93 -30.57
CA GLU A 139 11.01 29.85 -31.23
C GLU A 139 10.97 30.31 -32.69
N LYS A 140 9.91 29.96 -33.43
CA LYS A 140 9.71 30.45 -34.80
C LYS A 140 9.44 31.96 -34.86
N ALA A 141 8.73 32.51 -33.88
CA ALA A 141 8.47 33.94 -33.80
C ALA A 141 9.75 34.71 -33.47
N GLU A 142 10.55 34.22 -32.52
CA GLU A 142 11.84 34.79 -32.14
C GLU A 142 12.82 34.76 -33.31
N LYS A 143 12.96 33.63 -34.02
CA LYS A 143 13.80 33.53 -35.21
C LYS A 143 13.37 34.48 -36.34
N LYS A 144 12.07 34.77 -36.47
CA LYS A 144 11.58 35.74 -37.44
C LYS A 144 11.89 37.18 -37.01
N ALA A 145 11.71 37.48 -35.72
CA ALA A 145 12.04 38.78 -35.14
C ALA A 145 13.55 39.06 -35.24
N GLU A 146 14.40 38.09 -34.91
CA GLU A 146 15.86 38.18 -35.02
C GLU A 146 16.29 38.46 -36.47
N LYS A 147 15.75 37.72 -37.44
CA LYS A 147 16.03 37.97 -38.87
C LYS A 147 15.53 39.33 -39.35
N ALA A 148 14.43 39.84 -38.80
CA ALA A 148 13.92 41.17 -39.12
C ALA A 148 14.85 42.26 -38.58
N LEU A 149 15.29 42.13 -37.32
CA LEU A 149 16.26 43.03 -36.70
C LEU A 149 17.61 43.01 -37.42
N GLU A 150 18.10 41.84 -37.82
CA GLU A 150 19.35 41.72 -38.59
C GLU A 150 19.24 42.43 -39.95
N LYS A 151 18.11 42.28 -40.64
CA LYS A 151 17.84 43.00 -41.90
C LYS A 151 17.78 44.50 -41.69
N GLN A 152 17.06 44.95 -40.66
CA GLN A 152 16.97 46.37 -40.32
C GLN A 152 18.36 46.95 -40.00
N ALA A 153 19.16 46.27 -39.17
CA ALA A 153 20.52 46.68 -38.85
C ALA A 153 21.43 46.78 -40.10
N LYS A 154 21.28 45.84 -41.05
CA LYS A 154 21.99 45.90 -42.35
C LYS A 154 21.55 47.10 -43.18
N LEU A 155 20.26 47.42 -43.20
CA LEU A 155 19.73 48.57 -43.93
C LEU A 155 20.19 49.90 -43.30
N GLU A 156 20.15 50.02 -41.97
CA GLU A 156 20.69 51.15 -41.22
C GLU A 156 22.19 51.35 -41.47
N SER A 157 22.98 50.27 -41.45
CA SER A 157 24.41 50.31 -41.77
C SER A 157 24.67 50.80 -43.20
N ASN A 158 23.85 50.37 -44.17
CA ASN A 158 23.96 50.82 -45.56
C ASN A 158 23.59 52.29 -45.72
N LEU A 159 22.55 52.75 -45.02
CA LEU A 159 22.17 54.16 -44.99
C LEU A 159 23.29 55.02 -44.39
N LYS A 160 23.83 54.63 -43.23
CA LYS A 160 24.92 55.36 -42.58
C LYS A 160 26.13 55.49 -43.51
N LYS A 161 26.51 54.42 -44.22
CA LYS A 161 27.60 54.47 -45.22
C LYS A 161 27.31 55.43 -46.37
N ALA A 162 26.06 55.49 -46.83
CA ALA A 162 25.65 56.42 -47.89
C ALA A 162 25.69 57.87 -47.40
N GLU A 163 25.18 58.14 -46.19
CA GLU A 163 25.21 59.46 -45.54
C GLU A 163 26.64 59.93 -45.29
N ASP A 164 27.52 59.07 -44.76
CA ASP A 164 28.94 59.36 -44.55
C ASP A 164 29.63 59.73 -45.87
N LYS A 165 29.28 59.07 -46.98
CA LYS A 165 29.84 59.35 -48.31
C LYS A 165 29.34 60.67 -48.89
N LEU A 166 28.06 60.99 -48.70
CA LEU A 166 27.47 62.26 -49.09
C LEU A 166 28.12 63.40 -48.31
N ASN A 167 28.18 63.31 -46.98
CA ASN A 167 28.75 64.32 -46.10
C ASN A 167 30.23 64.58 -46.44
N LYS A 168 31.06 63.54 -46.58
CA LYS A 168 32.46 63.68 -47.01
C LYS A 168 32.60 64.38 -48.37
N SER A 169 31.66 64.11 -49.29
CA SER A 169 31.67 64.74 -50.62
C SER A 169 31.22 66.20 -50.55
N GLN A 170 30.19 66.51 -49.74
CA GLN A 170 29.71 67.88 -49.49
C GLN A 170 30.81 68.72 -48.85
N GLN A 171 31.45 68.23 -47.79
CA GLN A 171 32.58 68.91 -47.14
C GLN A 171 33.73 69.19 -48.10
N LYS A 172 34.07 68.23 -48.97
CA LYS A 172 35.14 68.43 -49.95
C LYS A 172 34.76 69.47 -51.01
N TYR A 173 33.53 69.45 -51.48
CA TYR A 173 33.00 70.45 -52.41
C TYR A 173 33.04 71.86 -51.80
N GLU A 174 32.49 72.03 -50.60
CA GLU A 174 32.50 73.30 -49.88
C GLU A 174 33.92 73.81 -49.65
N LYS A 175 34.85 72.93 -49.27
CA LYS A 175 36.26 73.30 -49.08
C LYS A 175 36.93 73.77 -50.37
N LEU A 176 36.63 73.15 -51.51
CA LEU A 176 37.17 73.56 -52.82
C LEU A 176 36.55 74.88 -53.29
N LYS A 177 35.23 75.04 -53.10
CA LYS A 177 34.49 76.27 -53.41
C LYS A 177 35.00 77.45 -52.59
N ARG A 178 35.19 77.27 -51.28
CA ARG A 178 35.77 78.28 -50.37
C ARG A 178 37.19 78.69 -50.75
N LYS A 179 37.97 77.77 -51.35
CA LYS A 179 39.35 78.05 -51.78
C LYS A 179 39.43 78.63 -53.19
N GLY A 180 38.31 78.82 -53.89
CA GLY A 180 38.30 79.29 -55.29
C GLY A 180 38.96 78.34 -56.29
N LYS A 181 39.18 77.07 -55.92
CA LYS A 181 39.88 76.07 -56.75
C LYS A 181 38.95 75.31 -57.69
N LEU A 182 37.79 75.88 -58.02
CA LEU A 182 36.75 75.20 -58.76
C LEU A 182 36.40 76.00 -60.01
N SER A 183 36.65 75.42 -61.18
CA SER A 183 36.20 75.98 -62.45
C SER A 183 34.68 75.83 -62.60
N PRO A 184 34.01 76.63 -63.45
CA PRO A 184 32.57 76.48 -63.70
C PRO A 184 32.17 75.07 -64.17
N VAL A 185 33.04 74.42 -64.94
CA VAL A 185 32.85 73.04 -65.42
C VAL A 185 32.99 72.04 -64.28
N ASP A 186 33.97 72.20 -63.40
CA ASP A 186 34.16 71.32 -62.25
C ASP A 186 33.05 71.49 -61.20
N ASP A 187 32.53 72.71 -61.03
CA ASP A 187 31.38 72.98 -60.16
C ASP A 187 30.16 72.14 -60.59
N SER A 188 29.84 72.15 -61.87
CA SER A 188 28.78 71.30 -62.44
C SER A 188 29.01 69.81 -62.20
N LYS A 189 30.25 69.31 -62.39
CA LYS A 189 30.59 67.89 -62.13
C LYS A 189 30.43 67.51 -60.65
N TRP A 190 30.75 68.42 -59.74
CA TRP A 190 30.57 68.21 -58.31
C TRP A 190 29.10 68.20 -57.92
N LEU A 191 28.29 69.12 -58.46
CA LEU A 191 26.85 69.16 -58.23
C LEU A 191 26.17 67.87 -58.74
N ASP A 192 26.53 67.40 -59.93
CA ASP A 192 26.05 66.11 -60.47
C ASP A 192 26.42 64.93 -59.54
N LYS A 193 27.67 64.91 -59.05
CA LYS A 193 28.12 63.89 -58.09
C LYS A 193 27.35 63.93 -56.78
N LEU A 194 27.10 65.12 -56.23
CA LEU A 194 26.33 65.31 -55.00
C LEU A 194 24.87 64.91 -55.18
N SER A 195 24.27 65.23 -56.33
CA SER A 195 22.92 64.77 -56.71
C SER A 195 22.85 63.23 -56.73
N LYS A 196 23.79 62.57 -57.42
CA LYS A 196 23.89 61.09 -57.47
C LYS A 196 24.09 60.45 -56.09
N LEU A 197 24.80 61.10 -55.17
CA LEU A 197 24.97 60.61 -53.80
C LEU A 197 23.72 60.84 -52.95
N THR A 198 23.05 61.98 -53.13
CA THR A 198 21.78 62.30 -52.47
C THR A 198 20.70 61.30 -52.86
N GLU A 199 20.57 60.99 -54.16
CA GLU A 199 19.69 59.93 -54.63
C GLU A 199 20.00 58.56 -53.98
N LYS A 200 21.28 58.23 -53.78
CA LYS A 200 21.66 56.96 -53.13
C LYS A 200 21.26 56.92 -51.67
N VAL A 201 21.39 58.05 -50.96
CA VAL A 201 20.92 58.18 -49.57
C VAL A 201 19.40 58.06 -49.52
N GLU A 202 18.66 58.73 -50.40
CA GLU A 202 17.21 58.58 -50.48
C GLU A 202 16.79 57.14 -50.79
N LYS A 203 17.42 56.49 -51.77
CA LYS A 203 17.16 55.09 -52.12
C LYS A 203 17.47 54.14 -50.96
N ALA A 204 18.42 54.48 -50.09
CA ALA A 204 18.69 53.72 -48.87
C ALA A 204 17.66 54.02 -47.77
N LYS A 205 17.26 55.28 -47.59
CA LYS A 205 16.20 55.71 -46.67
C LYS A 205 14.88 55.04 -46.96
N ARG A 206 14.49 54.96 -48.24
CA ARG A 206 13.25 54.29 -48.68
C ARG A 206 13.24 52.78 -48.45
N LYS A 207 14.38 52.17 -48.14
CA LYS A 207 14.51 50.72 -47.91
C LYS A 207 14.48 50.32 -46.44
N ILE A 208 14.66 51.28 -45.53
CA ILE A 208 14.43 51.11 -44.08
C ILE A 208 12.93 51.28 -43.83
#